data_AF-A0A3C1WKL8-F1
#
_entry.id   AF-A0A3C1WKL8-F1
#
_cell.length_a   1.000
_cell.length_b   1.000
_cell.length_c   1.000
_cell.angle_alpha   90.00
_cell.angle_beta   90.00
_cell.angle_gamma   90.00
#
_symmetry.space_group_name_H-M   'P 1'
#
loop_
_entity.id
_entity.type
_entity.pdbx_description
1 polymer ?
#
loop_
_entity_poly.entity_id
_entity_poly.type
_entity_poly.pdbx_seq_one_letter_code
_entity_poly.pdbx_strand_id
1 'polypeptide(L)'
;MANDLRFTRNIGIAAHIDAGKTTTTERILYYTGVSHKIGEVHDGAATMDWMVQEKERGITITSAATTCFWNYPTEQGQKVADTKQYKFNIIDTPGHVDFTVEVERSLRVLDGLVALFCAVSGVEPQSETVWRQANRYKVPRIGFVNKMDRSGADFLDVVSQVKEKLGANPVPLQLPIGAEETFKGVVDLVLNKAIVWDEDTQGMT
;
A
#
# COMPACT_ATOMS: atom_id res chain seq x y z
N MET A 1 7.70 -29.68 -7.55
CA MET A 1 7.14 -28.89 -8.67
C MET A 1 7.73 -27.50 -8.57
N ALA A 2 8.38 -27.00 -9.63
CA ALA A 2 8.94 -25.64 -9.60
C ALA A 2 7.79 -24.61 -9.51
N ASN A 3 7.91 -23.63 -8.63
CA ASN A 3 6.93 -22.56 -8.52
C ASN A 3 6.88 -21.77 -9.83
N ASP A 4 5.69 -21.59 -10.41
CA ASP A 4 5.51 -20.80 -11.63
C ASP A 4 5.76 -19.32 -11.33
N LEU A 5 6.86 -18.81 -11.89
CA LEU A 5 7.31 -17.43 -11.68
C LEU A 5 6.29 -16.40 -12.15
N ARG A 6 5.38 -16.76 -13.08
CA ARG A 6 4.32 -15.86 -13.57
C ARG A 6 3.36 -15.40 -12.47
N PHE A 7 3.25 -16.17 -11.38
CA PHE A 7 2.38 -15.86 -10.24
C PHE A 7 3.14 -15.30 -9.04
N THR A 8 4.44 -15.01 -9.18
CA THR A 8 5.25 -14.39 -8.12
C THR A 8 5.27 -12.86 -8.28
N ARG A 9 5.16 -12.13 -7.18
CA ARG A 9 5.21 -10.67 -7.11
C ARG A 9 6.16 -10.25 -5.99
N ASN A 10 7.30 -9.67 -6.33
CA ASN A 10 8.17 -9.01 -5.34
C ASN A 10 7.81 -7.53 -5.30
N ILE A 11 7.11 -7.09 -4.24
CA ILE A 11 6.62 -5.71 -4.14
C ILE A 11 7.20 -5.00 -2.94
N GLY A 12 7.52 -3.72 -3.12
CA GLY A 12 7.80 -2.81 -2.01
C GLY A 12 6.58 -1.96 -1.70
N ILE A 13 6.47 -1.54 -0.45
CA ILE A 13 5.53 -0.50 -0.04
C ILE A 13 6.38 0.67 0.45
N ALA A 14 6.19 1.83 -0.17
CA ALA A 14 6.93 3.04 0.19
C ALA A 14 5.99 4.22 0.35
N ALA A 15 6.26 5.03 1.37
CA ALA A 15 5.42 6.16 1.75
C ALA A 15 6.27 7.19 2.49
N HIS A 16 5.81 8.44 2.57
CA HIS A 16 6.32 9.38 3.57
C HIS A 16 5.85 8.98 4.98
N ILE A 17 6.44 9.61 5.99
CA ILE A 17 6.07 9.39 7.40
C ILE A 17 4.58 9.65 7.59
N ASP A 18 3.91 8.83 8.38
CA ASP A 18 2.48 8.91 8.68
C ASP A 18 1.51 8.73 7.49
N ALA A 19 1.97 8.33 6.31
CA ALA A 19 1.06 7.95 5.21
C ALA A 19 0.34 6.59 5.43
N GLY A 20 0.69 5.86 6.50
CA GLY A 20 0.03 4.61 6.90
C GLY A 20 0.63 3.34 6.28
N LYS A 21 1.91 3.37 5.88
CA LYS A 21 2.63 2.23 5.29
C LYS A 21 2.53 0.94 6.10
N THR A 22 2.91 0.97 7.38
CA THR A 22 2.87 -0.22 8.26
C THR A 22 1.44 -0.73 8.41
N THR A 23 0.47 0.16 8.63
CA THR A 23 -0.95 -0.20 8.73
C THR A 23 -1.47 -0.87 7.46
N THR A 24 -1.11 -0.35 6.28
CA THR A 24 -1.47 -0.96 5.00
C THR A 24 -0.83 -2.34 4.84
N THR A 25 0.45 -2.50 5.18
CA THR A 25 1.14 -3.80 5.17
C THR A 25 0.43 -4.81 6.06
N GLU A 26 0.10 -4.44 7.29
CA GLU A 26 -0.60 -5.33 8.23
C GLU A 26 -2.00 -5.71 7.75
N ARG A 27 -2.74 -4.79 7.13
CA ARG A 27 -4.04 -5.10 6.51
C ARG A 27 -3.91 -6.10 5.36
N ILE A 28 -2.87 -6.00 4.54
CA ILE A 28 -2.60 -7.00 3.50
C ILE A 28 -2.34 -8.38 4.12
N LEU A 29 -1.55 -8.44 5.20
CA LEU A 29 -1.26 -9.70 5.90
C LEU A 29 -2.51 -10.29 6.56
N TYR A 30 -3.41 -9.45 7.08
CA TYR A 30 -4.70 -9.88 7.61
C TYR A 30 -5.61 -10.47 6.53
N TYR A 31 -5.84 -9.74 5.42
CA TYR A 31 -6.73 -10.21 4.36
C TYR A 31 -6.20 -11.44 3.61
N THR A 32 -4.89 -11.70 3.66
CA THR A 32 -4.30 -12.94 3.15
C THR A 32 -4.34 -14.11 4.13
N GLY A 33 -4.81 -13.88 5.36
CA GLY A 33 -4.85 -14.88 6.43
C GLY A 33 -3.50 -15.22 7.04
N VAL A 34 -2.45 -14.43 6.77
CA VAL A 34 -1.11 -14.61 7.38
C VAL A 34 -1.10 -14.10 8.82
N SER A 35 -1.80 -12.99 9.09
CA SER A 35 -2.02 -12.49 10.45
C SER A 35 -3.48 -12.70 10.86
N HIS A 36 -3.70 -13.14 12.10
CA HIS A 36 -5.04 -13.29 12.69
C HIS A 36 -5.45 -12.12 13.61
N LYS A 37 -4.62 -11.08 13.71
CA LYS A 37 -4.93 -9.85 14.47
C LYS A 37 -4.75 -8.64 13.57
N ILE A 38 -5.77 -7.78 13.55
CA ILE A 38 -5.65 -6.38 13.11
C ILE A 38 -5.21 -5.62 14.36
N GLY A 39 -3.91 -5.34 14.47
CA GLY A 39 -3.45 -4.36 15.43
C GLY A 39 -3.69 -2.98 14.84
N GLU A 40 -4.43 -2.11 15.51
CA GLU A 40 -4.17 -0.69 15.34
C GLU A 40 -2.76 -0.45 15.90
N VAL A 41 -1.87 0.11 15.07
CA VAL A 41 -0.45 0.33 15.38
C VAL A 41 -0.25 1.23 16.63
N HIS A 42 -1.34 1.81 17.15
CA HIS A 42 -1.38 2.62 18.35
C HIS A 42 -1.09 1.85 19.65
N ASP A 43 -1.22 0.52 19.69
CA ASP A 43 -0.98 -0.29 20.90
C ASP A 43 0.42 -0.98 20.96
N GLY A 44 1.37 -0.57 20.12
CA GLY A 44 2.77 -1.06 20.19
C GLY A 44 2.97 -2.54 19.79
N ALA A 45 1.96 -3.16 19.18
CA ALA A 45 1.95 -4.58 18.81
C ALA A 45 2.11 -4.83 17.31
N ALA A 46 2.69 -3.90 16.56
CA ALA A 46 2.96 -4.14 15.14
C ALA A 46 3.88 -5.36 14.99
N THR A 47 3.50 -6.32 14.14
CA THR A 47 4.25 -7.59 14.01
C THR A 47 5.51 -7.42 13.15
N MET A 48 5.53 -6.37 12.32
CA MET A 48 6.62 -6.09 11.38
C MET A 48 7.71 -5.19 11.97
N ASP A 49 7.35 -4.29 12.89
CA ASP A 49 8.28 -3.44 13.64
C ASP A 49 8.82 -4.24 14.84
N TRP A 50 9.78 -5.12 14.61
CA TRP A 50 10.31 -6.02 15.65
C TRP A 50 11.31 -5.31 16.58
N MET A 51 11.93 -4.20 16.13
CA MET A 51 12.83 -3.43 16.99
C MET A 51 12.05 -2.59 17.99
N VAL A 52 12.52 -2.57 19.24
CA VAL A 52 11.95 -1.72 20.30
C VAL A 52 11.90 -0.25 19.89
N GLN A 53 12.92 0.22 19.16
CA GLN A 53 13.01 1.59 18.67
C GLN A 53 12.02 1.91 17.54
N GLU A 54 11.66 0.93 16.71
CA GLU A 54 10.62 1.09 15.68
C GLU A 54 9.26 1.25 16.36
N LYS A 55 8.97 0.41 17.37
CA LYS A 55 7.74 0.47 18.18
C LYS A 55 7.61 1.75 18.99
N GLU A 56 8.69 2.21 19.63
CA GLU A 56 8.69 3.43 20.45
C GLU A 56 8.47 4.70 19.60
N ARG A 57 8.90 4.68 18.34
CA ARG A 57 8.86 5.86 17.46
C ARG A 57 7.76 5.81 16.41
N GLY A 58 7.07 4.67 16.24
CA GLY A 58 6.05 4.48 15.22
C GLY A 58 6.59 4.57 13.79
N ILE A 59 7.87 4.22 13.57
CA ILE A 59 8.52 4.27 12.26
C ILE A 59 9.18 2.93 11.92
N THR A 60 9.11 2.54 10.65
CA THR A 60 9.90 1.40 10.13
C THR A 60 11.34 1.85 9.88
N ILE A 61 12.30 1.14 10.49
CA ILE A 61 13.74 1.42 10.41
C ILE A 61 14.43 0.37 9.53
N THR A 62 14.05 -0.90 9.64
CA THR A 62 14.61 -2.03 8.88
C THR A 62 13.63 -2.66 7.91
N SER A 63 14.13 -3.10 6.75
CA SER A 63 13.26 -3.77 5.79
C SER A 63 12.92 -5.19 6.25
N ALA A 64 11.64 -5.44 6.54
CA ALA A 64 11.11 -6.78 6.79
C ALA A 64 10.52 -7.37 5.49
N ALA A 65 10.87 -8.62 5.18
CA ALA A 65 10.34 -9.35 4.04
C ALA A 65 9.32 -10.40 4.50
N THR A 66 8.06 -10.25 4.11
CA THR A 66 6.99 -11.20 4.47
C THR A 66 6.35 -11.77 3.21
N THR A 67 6.19 -13.10 3.20
CA THR A 67 5.50 -13.80 2.11
C THR A 67 4.02 -14.00 2.45
N CYS A 68 3.13 -13.68 1.52
CA CYS A 68 1.71 -13.99 1.62
C CYS A 68 1.15 -14.52 0.29
N PHE A 69 -0.03 -15.12 0.34
CA PHE A 69 -0.69 -15.68 -0.84
C PHE A 69 -2.04 -15.01 -1.05
N TRP A 70 -2.23 -14.40 -2.22
CA TRP A 70 -3.45 -13.69 -2.56
C TRP A 70 -4.22 -14.43 -3.66
N ASN A 71 -5.51 -14.69 -3.46
CA ASN A 71 -6.37 -15.30 -4.47
C ASN A 71 -7.04 -14.19 -5.29
N TYR A 72 -6.92 -14.22 -6.62
CA TYR A 72 -7.53 -13.23 -7.51
C TYR A 72 -7.81 -13.82 -8.91
N PRO A 73 -8.88 -13.41 -9.61
CA PRO A 73 -9.97 -12.54 -9.12
C PRO A 73 -10.86 -13.23 -8.09
N THR A 74 -11.61 -12.46 -7.33
CA THR A 74 -12.66 -12.92 -6.42
C THR A 74 -13.95 -12.12 -6.68
N GLU A 75 -15.10 -12.71 -6.37
CA GLU A 75 -16.40 -12.03 -6.38
C GLU A 75 -16.99 -12.09 -4.97
N GLN A 76 -17.26 -10.92 -4.37
CA GLN A 76 -17.74 -10.80 -2.98
C GLN A 76 -16.90 -11.63 -1.98
N GLY A 77 -15.58 -11.55 -2.10
CA GLY A 77 -14.63 -12.31 -1.26
C GLY A 77 -14.52 -13.80 -1.59
N GLN A 78 -15.33 -14.34 -2.52
CA GLN A 78 -15.32 -15.75 -2.89
C GLN A 78 -14.51 -16.03 -4.14
N LYS A 79 -13.92 -17.22 -4.21
CA LYS A 79 -13.19 -17.68 -5.40
C LYS A 79 -14.17 -18.00 -6.52
N VAL A 80 -13.83 -17.55 -7.72
CA VAL A 80 -14.51 -17.89 -8.98
C VAL A 80 -13.69 -18.93 -9.76
N ALA A 81 -14.24 -19.46 -10.85
CA ALA A 81 -13.57 -20.50 -11.64
C ALA A 81 -12.17 -20.09 -12.14
N ASP A 82 -11.98 -18.82 -12.48
CA ASP A 82 -10.71 -18.28 -12.99
C ASP A 82 -9.76 -17.79 -11.89
N THR A 83 -10.09 -17.97 -10.61
CA THR A 83 -9.25 -17.54 -9.50
C THR A 83 -7.90 -18.25 -9.52
N LYS A 84 -6.83 -17.46 -9.50
CA LYS A 84 -5.46 -17.93 -9.38
C LYS A 84 -4.87 -17.45 -8.06
N GLN A 85 -3.99 -18.26 -7.49
CA GLN A 85 -3.23 -17.88 -6.32
C GLN A 85 -1.92 -17.22 -6.76
N TYR A 86 -1.68 -16.03 -6.24
CA TYR A 86 -0.47 -15.25 -6.46
C TYR A 86 0.37 -15.26 -5.18
N LYS A 87 1.67 -15.49 -5.32
CA LYS A 87 2.64 -15.37 -4.24
C LYS A 87 3.17 -13.95 -4.20
N PHE A 88 2.95 -13.26 -3.10
CA PHE A 88 3.50 -11.94 -2.84
C PHE A 88 4.64 -12.03 -1.84
N ASN A 89 5.78 -11.43 -2.17
CA ASN A 89 6.87 -11.15 -1.23
C ASN A 89 6.86 -9.63 -1.02
N ILE A 90 6.43 -9.21 0.15
CA ILE A 90 6.31 -7.79 0.52
C ILE A 90 7.58 -7.39 1.25
N ILE A 91 8.25 -6.36 0.75
CA ILE A 91 9.36 -5.69 1.42
C ILE A 91 8.85 -4.36 1.96
N ASP A 92 8.75 -4.27 3.28
CA ASP A 92 8.36 -3.01 3.90
C ASP A 92 9.56 -2.07 3.93
N THR A 93 9.50 -0.95 3.19
CA THR A 93 10.67 -0.07 3.03
C THR A 93 10.62 1.09 4.03
N PRO A 94 11.75 1.57 4.58
CA PRO A 94 11.73 2.73 5.48
C PRO A 94 11.10 3.96 4.82
N GLY A 95 10.26 4.69 5.57
CA GLY A 95 9.56 5.89 5.07
C GLY A 95 10.30 7.22 5.31
N HIS A 96 11.41 7.17 6.04
CA HIS A 96 12.20 8.35 6.38
C HIS A 96 13.41 8.48 5.45
N VAL A 97 13.72 9.71 5.05
CA VAL A 97 14.88 10.08 4.22
C VAL A 97 16.24 9.72 4.82
N ASP A 98 16.29 9.42 6.11
CA ASP A 98 17.54 9.11 6.82
C ASP A 98 17.97 7.65 6.55
N PHE A 99 17.08 6.83 5.98
CA PHE A 99 17.32 5.43 5.65
C PHE A 99 17.41 5.20 4.13
N THR A 100 17.89 6.21 3.39
CA THR A 100 18.03 6.18 1.92
C THR A 100 18.80 4.96 1.40
N VAL A 101 19.85 4.51 2.10
CA VAL A 101 20.64 3.33 1.68
C VAL A 101 19.80 2.06 1.70
N GLU A 102 18.95 1.90 2.71
CA GLU A 102 18.05 0.75 2.85
C GLU A 102 16.98 0.78 1.76
N VAL A 103 16.38 1.95 1.51
CA VAL A 103 15.41 2.15 0.43
C VAL A 103 16.01 1.82 -0.93
N GLU A 104 17.23 2.29 -1.23
CA GLU A 104 17.90 1.98 -2.50
C GLU A 104 18.21 0.48 -2.67
N ARG A 105 18.59 -0.21 -1.58
CA ARG A 105 18.81 -1.66 -1.63
C ARG A 105 17.52 -2.41 -1.91
N SER A 106 16.42 -2.04 -1.25
CA SER A 106 15.12 -2.65 -1.45
C SER A 106 14.62 -2.41 -2.89
N LEU A 107 14.72 -1.19 -3.41
CA LEU A 107 14.27 -0.88 -4.79
C LEU A 107 14.97 -1.69 -5.90
N ARG A 108 16.18 -2.20 -5.66
CA ARG A 108 16.93 -2.99 -6.65
C ARG A 108 16.46 -4.44 -6.78
N VAL A 109 15.75 -4.96 -5.79
CA VAL A 109 15.29 -6.36 -5.76
C VAL A 109 13.79 -6.51 -6.03
N LEU A 110 13.08 -5.38 -6.15
CA LEU A 110 11.64 -5.34 -6.33
C LEU A 110 11.24 -5.38 -7.80
N ASP A 111 10.21 -6.16 -8.10
CA ASP A 111 9.56 -6.17 -9.42
C ASP A 111 8.56 -5.02 -9.57
N GLY A 112 8.06 -4.49 -8.45
CA GLY A 112 7.12 -3.37 -8.42
C GLY A 112 7.06 -2.66 -7.07
N LEU A 113 6.46 -1.48 -7.05
CA LEU A 113 6.34 -0.65 -5.86
C LEU A 113 4.92 -0.09 -5.72
N VAL A 114 4.37 -0.15 -4.51
CA VAL A 114 3.16 0.58 -4.11
C VAL A 114 3.60 1.88 -3.45
N ALA A 115 3.35 3.00 -4.13
CA ALA A 115 3.63 4.35 -3.62
C ALA A 115 2.41 4.89 -2.87
N LEU A 116 2.52 5.00 -1.55
CA LEU A 116 1.46 5.49 -0.68
C LEU A 116 1.49 7.01 -0.57
N PHE A 117 0.30 7.61 -0.70
CA PHE A 117 0.06 9.03 -0.47
C PHE A 117 -1.03 9.19 0.58
N CYS A 118 -0.92 10.22 1.42
CA CYS A 118 -1.99 10.60 2.35
C CYS A 118 -3.02 11.44 1.60
N ALA A 119 -4.31 11.14 1.73
CA ALA A 119 -5.38 11.92 1.08
C ALA A 119 -5.44 13.39 1.55
N VAL A 120 -4.89 13.69 2.72
CA VAL A 120 -4.87 15.04 3.31
C VAL A 120 -3.57 15.77 2.96
N SER A 121 -2.42 15.12 3.16
CA SER A 121 -1.10 15.75 2.95
C SER A 121 -0.63 15.71 1.49
N GLY A 122 -1.16 14.76 0.71
CA GLY A 122 -0.80 14.56 -0.69
C GLY A 122 0.67 14.16 -0.87
N VAL A 123 1.37 14.91 -1.72
CA VAL A 123 2.78 14.66 -2.07
C VAL A 123 3.68 15.56 -1.21
N GLU A 124 4.42 14.89 -0.31
CA GLU A 124 5.40 15.48 0.59
C GLU A 124 6.84 15.41 0.02
N PRO A 125 7.80 16.25 0.50
CA PRO A 125 9.19 16.25 0.04
C PRO A 125 9.90 14.87 0.12
N GLN A 126 9.54 14.05 1.11
CA GLN A 126 10.06 12.69 1.24
C GLN A 126 9.52 11.77 0.14
N SER A 127 8.28 11.97 -0.29
CA SER A 127 7.66 11.25 -1.40
C SER A 127 8.42 11.50 -2.70
N GLU A 128 8.85 12.75 -2.96
CA GLU A 128 9.68 13.10 -4.12
C GLU A 128 11.02 12.36 -4.14
N THR A 129 11.65 12.22 -2.96
CA THR A 129 12.94 11.56 -2.82
C THR A 129 12.84 10.08 -3.17
N VAL A 130 11.86 9.38 -2.59
CA VAL A 130 11.56 7.97 -2.92
C VAL A 130 11.18 7.82 -4.39
N TRP A 131 10.37 8.74 -4.92
CA TRP A 131 9.96 8.71 -6.33
C TRP A 131 11.15 8.82 -7.28
N ARG A 132 12.10 9.71 -6.97
CA ARG A 132 13.34 9.88 -7.74
C ARG A 132 14.22 8.63 -7.69
N GLN A 133 14.32 7.98 -6.53
CA GLN A 133 15.05 6.72 -6.39
C GLN A 133 14.40 5.61 -7.22
N ALA A 134 13.06 5.46 -7.15
CA ALA A 134 12.34 4.48 -7.95
C ALA A 134 12.44 4.75 -9.46
N ASN A 135 12.50 6.01 -9.89
CA ASN A 135 12.80 6.39 -11.28
C ASN A 135 14.19 5.92 -11.71
N ARG A 136 15.22 6.11 -10.86
CA ARG A 136 16.61 5.70 -11.16
C ARG A 136 16.72 4.20 -11.42
N TYR A 137 16.03 3.40 -10.61
CA TYR A 137 16.01 1.94 -10.74
C TYR A 137 14.94 1.41 -11.70
N LYS A 138 14.17 2.31 -12.36
CA LYS A 138 13.12 1.97 -13.32
C LYS A 138 12.06 1.01 -12.76
N VAL A 139 11.74 1.15 -11.47
CA VAL A 139 10.77 0.28 -10.80
C VAL A 139 9.34 0.67 -11.23
N PRO A 140 8.55 -0.28 -11.77
CA PRO A 140 7.13 -0.07 -12.05
C PRO A 140 6.34 0.24 -10.77
N ARG A 141 5.36 1.14 -10.86
CA ARG A 141 4.68 1.69 -9.68
C ARG A 141 3.17 1.78 -9.86
N ILE A 142 2.47 1.56 -8.76
CA ILE A 142 1.07 1.96 -8.58
C ILE A 142 0.98 2.96 -7.42
N GLY A 143 0.11 3.96 -7.56
CA GLY A 143 -0.19 4.91 -6.48
C GLY A 143 -1.38 4.42 -5.64
N PHE A 144 -1.26 4.51 -4.32
CA PHE A 144 -2.36 4.23 -3.39
C PHE A 144 -2.59 5.45 -2.51
N VAL A 145 -3.76 6.08 -2.64
CA VAL A 145 -4.17 7.21 -1.81
C VAL A 145 -4.87 6.66 -0.57
N ASN A 146 -4.18 6.75 0.57
CA ASN A 146 -4.62 6.24 1.86
C ASN A 146 -5.25 7.35 2.70
N LYS A 147 -5.90 6.99 3.82
CA LYS A 147 -6.52 7.94 4.77
C LYS A 147 -7.67 8.77 4.18
N MET A 148 -8.45 8.18 3.28
CA MET A 148 -9.64 8.81 2.68
C MET A 148 -10.76 9.11 3.70
N ASP A 149 -10.70 8.47 4.87
CA ASP A 149 -11.57 8.65 6.04
C ASP A 149 -11.26 9.92 6.85
N ARG A 150 -10.11 10.57 6.61
CA ARG A 150 -9.68 11.75 7.38
C ARG A 150 -10.32 13.03 6.88
N SER A 151 -10.55 13.98 7.79
CA SER A 151 -11.02 15.31 7.41
C SER A 151 -10.00 16.02 6.52
N GLY A 152 -10.49 16.65 5.45
CA GLY A 152 -9.68 17.25 4.40
C GLY A 152 -9.15 16.24 3.37
N ALA A 153 -9.67 15.01 3.31
CA ALA A 153 -9.28 14.04 2.30
C ALA A 153 -9.75 14.46 0.90
N ASP A 154 -8.81 14.66 -0.03
CA ASP A 154 -9.09 14.99 -1.43
C ASP A 154 -8.28 14.12 -2.39
N PHE A 155 -8.92 13.09 -2.93
CA PHE A 155 -8.28 12.16 -3.87
C PHE A 155 -7.80 12.84 -5.16
N LEU A 156 -8.59 13.77 -5.73
CA LEU A 156 -8.28 14.39 -7.01
C LEU A 156 -7.18 15.44 -6.88
N ASP A 157 -7.11 16.10 -5.73
CA ASP A 157 -5.97 16.96 -5.39
C ASP A 157 -4.68 16.14 -5.31
N VAL A 158 -4.67 14.98 -4.63
CA VAL A 158 -3.48 14.10 -4.61
C VAL A 158 -3.06 13.67 -6.03
N VAL A 159 -4.01 13.31 -6.89
CA VAL A 159 -3.74 12.98 -8.30
C VAL A 159 -3.08 14.16 -9.02
N SER A 160 -3.58 15.38 -8.80
CA SER A 160 -3.02 16.60 -9.39
C SER A 160 -1.60 16.87 -8.87
N GLN A 161 -1.38 16.73 -7.57
CA GLN A 161 -0.05 16.87 -6.95
C GLN A 161 0.95 15.82 -7.48
N VAL A 162 0.54 14.57 -7.72
CA VAL A 162 1.41 13.55 -8.31
C VAL A 162 1.87 13.97 -9.71
N LYS A 163 1.01 14.63 -10.50
CA LYS A 163 1.39 15.17 -11.80
C LYS A 163 2.35 16.36 -11.66
N GLU A 164 2.00 17.32 -10.82
CA GLU A 164 2.69 18.61 -10.73
C GLU A 164 4.02 18.52 -9.97
N LYS A 165 4.05 17.84 -8.81
CA LYS A 165 5.24 17.75 -7.96
C LYS A 165 6.18 16.62 -8.36
N LEU A 166 5.64 15.45 -8.74
CA LEU A 166 6.47 14.29 -9.12
C LEU A 166 6.82 14.24 -10.61
N GLY A 167 6.20 15.09 -11.43
CA GLY A 167 6.35 15.06 -12.89
C GLY A 167 5.88 13.75 -13.51
N ALA A 168 4.95 13.05 -12.85
CA ALA A 168 4.42 11.76 -13.29
C ALA A 168 3.21 11.94 -14.23
N ASN A 169 2.78 10.83 -14.84
CA ASN A 169 1.52 10.77 -15.58
C ASN A 169 0.49 9.91 -14.82
N PRO A 170 -0.14 10.43 -13.74
CA PRO A 170 -1.10 9.67 -12.97
C PRO A 170 -2.37 9.40 -13.77
N VAL A 171 -2.86 8.16 -13.68
CA VAL A 171 -4.12 7.73 -14.30
C VAL A 171 -5.00 7.15 -13.20
N PRO A 172 -6.08 7.85 -12.80
CA PRO A 172 -7.04 7.30 -11.83
C PRO A 172 -7.70 6.03 -12.37
N LEU A 173 -7.53 4.92 -11.66
CA LEU A 173 -8.22 3.65 -11.94
C LEU A 173 -9.49 3.49 -11.11
N GLN A 174 -9.59 4.25 -10.02
CA GLN A 174 -10.69 4.22 -9.08
C GLN A 174 -11.07 5.66 -8.69
N LEU A 175 -12.34 5.85 -8.32
CA LEU A 175 -12.83 7.08 -7.71
C LEU A 175 -13.48 6.76 -6.35
N PRO A 176 -13.25 7.58 -5.31
CA PRO A 176 -13.86 7.34 -4.01
C PRO A 176 -15.38 7.59 -4.03
N ILE A 177 -16.12 6.80 -3.25
CA ILE A 177 -17.54 7.02 -2.96
C ILE A 177 -17.63 7.68 -1.59
N GLY A 178 -17.91 8.98 -1.58
CA GLY A 178 -17.82 9.82 -0.38
C GLY A 178 -16.38 10.24 -0.08
N ALA A 179 -16.23 11.05 0.96
CA ALA A 179 -14.95 11.50 1.50
C ALA A 179 -15.08 11.70 3.02
N GLU A 180 -13.96 11.70 3.72
CA GLU A 180 -13.92 11.85 5.18
C GLU A 180 -14.82 10.78 5.85
N GLU A 181 -15.63 11.16 6.82
CA GLU A 181 -16.58 10.28 7.52
C GLU A 181 -17.62 9.62 6.60
N THR A 182 -17.82 10.12 5.38
CA THR A 182 -18.77 9.53 4.41
C THR A 182 -18.10 8.56 3.42
N PHE A 183 -16.78 8.39 3.51
CA PHE A 183 -16.04 7.46 2.65
C PHE A 183 -16.43 6.02 2.97
N LYS A 184 -17.03 5.34 1.99
CA LYS A 184 -17.59 3.99 2.18
C LYS A 184 -17.25 2.98 1.09
N GLY A 185 -16.51 3.40 0.07
CA GLY A 185 -16.36 2.61 -1.13
C GLY A 185 -15.53 3.28 -2.21
N VAL A 186 -15.36 2.56 -3.31
CA VAL A 186 -14.73 3.04 -4.53
C VAL A 186 -15.51 2.58 -5.77
N VAL A 187 -15.53 3.41 -6.80
CA VAL A 187 -15.94 3.01 -8.14
C VAL A 187 -14.71 2.50 -8.88
N ASP A 188 -14.71 1.23 -9.25
CA ASP A 188 -13.71 0.63 -10.13
C ASP A 188 -14.05 0.98 -11.59
N LEU A 189 -13.21 1.83 -12.19
CA LEU A 189 -13.43 2.31 -13.57
C LEU A 189 -13.01 1.27 -14.63
N VAL A 190 -12.25 0.25 -14.25
CA VAL A 190 -11.82 -0.83 -15.15
C VAL A 190 -12.95 -1.84 -15.32
N LEU A 191 -13.58 -2.22 -14.20
CA LEU A 191 -14.71 -3.15 -14.19
C LEU A 191 -16.07 -2.45 -14.35
N ASN A 192 -16.09 -1.12 -14.27
CA ASN A 192 -17.29 -0.28 -14.27
C ASN A 192 -18.30 -0.72 -13.19
N LYS A 193 -17.81 -0.92 -11.96
CA LYS A 193 -18.60 -1.38 -10.80
C LYS A 193 -18.32 -0.51 -9.58
N ALA A 194 -19.36 -0.22 -8.80
CA ALA A 194 -19.20 0.35 -7.47
C ALA A 194 -18.93 -0.78 -6.46
N ILE A 195 -17.91 -0.61 -5.64
CA ILE A 195 -17.56 -1.45 -4.50
C ILE A 195 -17.84 -0.62 -3.26
N VAL A 196 -18.80 -1.06 -2.46
CA VAL A 196 -19.14 -0.43 -1.16
C VAL A 196 -18.86 -1.48 -0.10
N TRP A 197 -18.02 -1.14 0.86
CA TRP A 197 -17.57 -2.07 1.87
C TRP A 197 -18.55 -2.13 3.03
N ASP A 198 -18.76 -3.34 3.56
CA ASP A 198 -19.46 -3.54 4.81
C ASP A 198 -18.51 -3.36 6.01
N GLU A 199 -18.82 -2.41 6.90
CA GLU A 199 -18.06 -2.15 8.12
C GLU A 199 -18.02 -3.37 9.05
N ASP A 200 -19.10 -4.16 9.11
CA ASP A 200 -19.20 -5.34 9.97
C ASP A 200 -18.23 -6.45 9.55
N THR A 201 -17.89 -6.50 8.25
CA THR A 201 -16.92 -7.45 7.71
C THR A 201 -15.50 -6.90 7.65
N GLN A 202 -15.29 -5.69 8.19
CA GLN A 202 -14.04 -4.96 8.09
C GLN A 202 -13.58 -4.82 6.63
N GLY A 203 -14.52 -4.67 5.68
CA GLY A 203 -14.24 -4.51 4.26
C GLY A 203 -13.80 -5.78 3.51
N MET A 204 -14.04 -6.97 4.06
CA MET A 204 -13.84 -8.22 3.31
C MET A 204 -14.90 -8.46 2.23
N THR A 205 -16.08 -7.85 2.36
CA THR A 205 -17.17 -7.91 1.37
C THR A 205 -17.69 -6.54 0.98
#